data_AF-A0A0Q9MYC3-F1
#
_entry.id   AF-A0A0Q9MYC3-F1
#
_cell.length_a   1.000
_cell.length_b   1.000
_cell.length_c   1.000
_cell.angle_alpha   90.00
_cell.angle_beta   90.00
_cell.angle_gamma   90.00
#
_symmetry.space_group_name_H-M   'P 1'
#
loop_
_entity.id
_entity.type
_entity.pdbx_description
1 polymer ?
#
loop_
_entity_poly.entity_id
_entity_poly.type
_entity_poly.pdbx_seq_one_letter_code
_entity_poly.pdbx_strand_id
1 'polypeptide(L)'
;MNEIARLTNALAAAARTFLHVLDDRHEVDRSAQASTQQVFASGAGSQTEYDPLLDEPPITPRLKQHGGSEGEDKMVTVAFLGAVARLNAELGTGATAKDIHRAALRAGYPRGGQDVVGWVIRPGRRGAIEVRDDLRYLGDEGHKWLRAEAANMGIVIKGDITPIPIPLADS
;
A
#
# COMPACT_ATOMS: atom_id res chain seq x y z
N MET A 1 -17.27 -2.37 46.25
CA MET A 1 -17.89 -2.05 44.93
C MET A 1 -18.16 -3.38 44.24
N ASN A 2 -19.44 -3.71 44.06
CA ASN A 2 -19.91 -5.09 43.97
C ASN A 2 -19.47 -5.77 42.65
N GLU A 3 -18.73 -6.87 42.76
CA GLU A 3 -18.16 -7.64 41.65
C GLU A 3 -19.25 -8.19 40.71
N ILE A 4 -20.41 -8.51 41.29
CA ILE A 4 -21.63 -8.88 40.55
C ILE A 4 -22.04 -7.76 39.59
N ALA A 5 -22.02 -6.49 40.03
CA ALA A 5 -22.38 -5.37 39.16
C ALA A 5 -21.38 -5.16 38.01
N ARG A 6 -20.10 -5.50 38.21
CA ARG A 6 -19.09 -5.47 37.13
C ARG A 6 -19.32 -6.59 36.12
N LEU A 7 -19.62 -7.81 36.59
CA LEU A 7 -19.95 -8.94 35.73
C LEU A 7 -21.24 -8.72 34.95
N THR A 8 -22.28 -8.19 35.58
CA THR A 8 -23.55 -7.87 34.90
C THR A 8 -23.36 -6.77 33.85
N ASN A 9 -22.53 -5.76 34.13
CA ASN A 9 -22.22 -4.70 33.16
C ASN A 9 -21.36 -5.20 31.99
N ALA A 10 -20.37 -6.07 32.27
CA ALA A 10 -19.55 -6.69 31.23
C ALA A 10 -20.38 -7.61 30.34
N LEU A 11 -21.29 -8.39 30.91
CA LEU A 11 -22.20 -9.27 30.18
C LEU A 11 -23.20 -8.45 29.34
N ALA A 12 -23.74 -7.37 29.87
CA ALA A 12 -24.62 -6.46 29.14
C ALA A 12 -23.89 -5.76 27.98
N ALA A 13 -22.62 -5.37 28.17
CA ALA A 13 -21.80 -4.80 27.11
C ALA A 13 -21.52 -5.84 26.00
N ALA A 14 -21.12 -7.06 26.37
CA ALA A 14 -20.87 -8.14 25.42
C ALA A 14 -22.14 -8.54 24.63
N ALA A 15 -23.29 -8.61 25.30
CA ALA A 15 -24.56 -8.92 24.65
C ALA A 15 -25.00 -7.83 23.65
N ARG A 16 -24.76 -6.55 23.98
CA ARG A 16 -25.02 -5.43 23.05
C ARG A 16 -24.10 -5.47 21.84
N THR A 17 -22.81 -5.74 22.03
CA THR A 17 -21.85 -5.90 20.93
C THR A 17 -22.23 -7.09 20.05
N PHE A 18 -22.63 -8.22 20.64
CA PHE A 18 -23.03 -9.40 19.89
C PHE A 18 -24.31 -9.19 19.08
N LEU A 19 -25.32 -8.52 19.65
CA LEU A 19 -26.54 -8.16 18.94
C LEU A 19 -26.28 -7.16 17.82
N HIS A 20 -25.36 -6.21 18.03
CA HIS A 20 -24.96 -5.26 16.99
C HIS A 20 -24.29 -5.97 15.80
N VAL A 21 -23.39 -6.92 16.07
CA VAL A 21 -22.74 -7.75 15.03
C VAL A 21 -23.75 -8.65 14.29
N LEU A 22 -24.84 -9.07 14.94
CA LEU A 22 -25.90 -9.83 14.28
C LEU A 22 -26.82 -8.95 13.44
N ASP A 23 -27.07 -7.71 13.85
CA ASP A 23 -27.85 -6.73 13.07
C ASP A 23 -27.09 -6.32 11.79
N ASP A 24 -25.76 -6.22 11.89
CA ASP A 24 -24.87 -5.98 10.74
C ASP A 24 -24.89 -7.12 9.69
N ARG A 25 -25.47 -8.30 10.00
CA ARG A 25 -25.62 -9.39 9.03
C ARG A 25 -26.75 -9.20 8.03
N HIS A 26 -27.64 -8.23 8.23
CA HIS A 26 -28.65 -7.86 7.24
C HIS A 26 -28.25 -6.67 6.34
N GLU A 27 -27.07 -6.08 6.57
CA GLU A 27 -26.46 -5.04 5.71
C GLU A 27 -25.18 -5.54 4.96
N VAL A 28 -25.05 -6.86 4.82
CA VAL A 28 -23.83 -7.53 4.29
C VAL A 28 -23.53 -7.19 2.83
N ASP A 29 -24.48 -6.61 2.08
CA ASP A 29 -24.23 -6.16 0.71
C ASP A 29 -23.71 -4.71 0.58
N ARG A 30 -23.59 -3.93 1.68
CA ARG A 30 -23.05 -2.55 1.60
C ARG A 30 -21.95 -2.21 2.60
N SER A 31 -21.86 -2.91 3.73
CA SER A 31 -20.94 -2.52 4.81
C SER A 31 -19.53 -3.13 4.73
N ALA A 32 -19.31 -4.13 3.84
CA ALA A 32 -17.97 -4.66 3.56
C ALA A 32 -17.01 -3.63 2.93
N GLN A 33 -17.52 -2.48 2.45
CA GLN A 33 -16.70 -1.36 1.98
C GLN A 33 -16.38 -0.33 3.06
N ALA A 34 -17.09 -0.30 4.18
CA ALA A 34 -16.90 0.70 5.24
C ALA A 34 -15.92 0.24 6.33
N SER A 35 -15.85 -1.07 6.63
CA SER A 35 -14.99 -1.61 7.70
C SER A 35 -13.50 -1.57 7.38
N THR A 36 -13.11 -1.46 6.11
CA THR A 36 -11.70 -1.24 5.72
C THR A 36 -11.26 0.21 5.96
N GLN A 37 -12.20 1.16 6.02
CA GLN A 37 -11.88 2.58 6.26
C GLN A 37 -11.78 2.95 7.75
N GLN A 38 -12.40 2.19 8.67
CA GLN A 38 -12.40 2.55 10.10
C GLN A 38 -11.26 1.97 10.94
N VAL A 39 -10.42 1.07 10.41
CA VAL A 39 -9.22 0.60 11.13
C VAL A 39 -8.14 1.70 11.24
N PHE A 40 -8.19 2.75 10.41
CA PHE A 40 -7.14 3.78 10.35
C PHE A 40 -7.49 5.09 11.04
N ALA A 41 -8.67 5.20 11.65
CA ALA A 41 -9.13 6.42 12.28
C ALA A 41 -9.38 6.25 13.78
N SER A 42 -8.46 5.62 14.53
CA SER A 42 -8.42 5.71 15.99
C SER A 42 -7.08 5.22 16.56
N GLY A 43 -6.27 6.15 17.08
CA GLY A 43 -5.25 5.88 18.09
C GLY A 43 -3.80 5.89 17.60
N ALA A 44 -3.02 6.82 18.13
CA ALA A 44 -1.56 6.74 18.09
C ALA A 44 -1.09 5.37 18.63
N GLY A 45 -0.20 4.66 17.91
CA GLY A 45 0.53 3.57 18.57
C GLY A 45 1.38 2.62 17.73
N SER A 46 1.05 2.29 16.48
CA SER A 46 1.85 1.28 15.76
C SER A 46 1.94 1.60 14.28
N GLN A 47 3.14 2.00 13.84
CA GLN A 47 3.47 1.96 12.43
C GLN A 47 3.53 0.50 11.98
N THR A 48 2.96 0.19 10.82
CA THR A 48 3.04 -1.16 10.24
C THR A 48 4.31 -1.24 9.42
N GLU A 49 5.24 -2.08 9.85
CA GLU A 49 6.42 -2.35 9.04
C GLU A 49 6.07 -3.29 7.88
N TYR A 50 6.55 -2.98 6.68
CA TYR A 50 6.22 -3.72 5.46
C TYR A 50 7.44 -3.81 4.54
N ASP A 51 7.85 -5.01 4.15
CA ASP A 51 8.82 -5.24 3.08
C ASP A 51 8.11 -5.46 1.72
N PRO A 52 8.18 -4.51 0.77
CA PRO A 52 7.52 -4.62 -0.52
C PRO A 52 8.01 -5.78 -1.40
N LEU A 53 9.22 -6.30 -1.14
CA LEU A 53 9.78 -7.42 -1.91
C LEU A 53 9.39 -8.78 -1.35
N LEU A 54 9.17 -8.88 -0.03
CA LEU A 54 9.09 -10.15 0.69
C LEU A 54 7.77 -10.35 1.42
N ASP A 55 7.18 -9.30 1.98
CA ASP A 55 6.00 -9.38 2.83
C ASP A 55 4.70 -9.33 2.01
N GLU A 56 3.66 -9.98 2.52
CA GLU A 56 2.31 -9.78 2.00
C GLU A 56 1.83 -8.35 2.37
N PRO A 57 1.21 -7.61 1.42
CA PRO A 57 0.70 -6.27 1.70
C PRO A 57 -0.29 -6.25 2.89
N PRO A 58 -0.21 -5.28 3.80
CA PRO A 58 -1.17 -5.15 4.92
C PRO A 58 -2.62 -4.97 4.48
N ILE A 59 -2.83 -4.49 3.26
CA ILE A 59 -4.12 -4.35 2.60
C ILE A 59 -3.96 -4.97 1.21
N THR A 60 -4.93 -5.76 0.74
CA THR A 60 -4.88 -6.31 -0.62
C THR A 60 -4.80 -5.18 -1.65
N PRO A 61 -3.72 -5.08 -2.45
CA PRO A 61 -3.59 -4.01 -3.42
C PRO A 61 -4.60 -4.18 -4.55
N ARG A 62 -5.39 -3.15 -4.83
CA ARG A 62 -6.34 -3.14 -5.94
C ARG A 62 -6.46 -1.75 -6.53
N LEU A 63 -6.27 -1.66 -7.83
CA LEU A 63 -6.39 -0.38 -8.53
C LEU A 63 -7.83 0.14 -8.53
N LYS A 64 -7.98 1.46 -8.37
CA LYS A 64 -9.28 2.13 -8.38
C LYS A 64 -10.07 1.89 -9.67
N GLN A 65 -9.38 1.87 -10.82
CA GLN A 65 -9.99 1.58 -12.14
C GLN A 65 -10.53 0.14 -12.28
N HIS A 66 -10.15 -0.75 -11.36
CA HIS A 66 -10.63 -2.13 -11.29
C HIS A 66 -11.53 -2.35 -10.06
N GLY A 67 -12.13 -1.28 -9.54
CA GLY A 67 -13.06 -1.33 -8.41
C GLY A 67 -12.40 -1.36 -7.03
N GLY A 68 -11.12 -0.98 -6.92
CA GLY A 68 -10.45 -0.76 -5.64
C GLY A 68 -10.90 0.53 -4.96
N SER A 69 -10.88 0.53 -3.63
CA SER A 69 -10.99 1.70 -2.77
C SER A 69 -9.75 2.58 -2.85
N GLU A 70 -9.82 3.78 -2.26
CA GLU A 70 -8.68 4.68 -2.20
C GLU A 70 -7.50 4.10 -1.42
N GLY A 71 -7.77 3.39 -0.30
CA GLY A 71 -6.72 2.74 0.49
C GLY A 71 -6.04 1.60 -0.27
N GLU A 72 -6.80 0.82 -1.04
CA GLU A 72 -6.24 -0.25 -1.88
C GLU A 72 -5.40 0.32 -3.03
N ASP A 73 -5.81 1.42 -3.66
CA ASP A 73 -5.05 2.09 -4.73
C ASP A 73 -3.76 2.74 -4.20
N LYS A 74 -3.81 3.29 -2.98
CA LYS A 74 -2.62 3.75 -2.25
C LYS A 74 -1.70 2.58 -1.92
N MET A 75 -2.23 1.44 -1.49
CA MET A 75 -1.41 0.25 -1.23
C MET A 75 -0.72 -0.25 -2.50
N VAL A 76 -1.38 -0.19 -3.66
CA VAL A 76 -0.73 -0.49 -4.95
C VAL A 76 0.47 0.43 -5.17
N THR A 77 0.33 1.73 -4.87
CA THR A 77 1.44 2.70 -4.97
C THR A 77 2.60 2.34 -4.03
N VAL A 78 2.30 2.07 -2.76
CA VAL A 78 3.30 1.74 -1.74
C VAL A 78 4.01 0.42 -2.06
N ALA A 79 3.27 -0.62 -2.42
CA ALA A 79 3.83 -1.92 -2.79
C ALA A 79 4.70 -1.82 -4.05
N PHE A 80 4.23 -1.14 -5.09
CA PHE A 80 4.96 -1.06 -6.34
C PHE A 80 6.20 -0.16 -6.25
N LEU A 81 6.05 1.10 -5.85
CA LEU A 81 7.19 2.02 -5.76
C LEU A 81 8.17 1.59 -4.66
N GLY A 82 7.66 1.04 -3.56
CA GLY A 82 8.50 0.47 -2.51
C GLY A 82 9.36 -0.67 -3.02
N ALA A 83 8.78 -1.58 -3.83
CA ALA A 83 9.54 -2.66 -4.44
C ALA A 83 10.62 -2.14 -5.41
N VAL A 84 10.30 -1.13 -6.24
CA VAL A 84 11.29 -0.54 -7.13
C VAL A 84 12.41 0.17 -6.34
N ALA A 85 12.07 0.95 -5.32
CA ALA A 85 13.06 1.62 -4.47
C ALA A 85 14.02 0.61 -3.83
N ARG A 86 13.47 -0.47 -3.28
CA ARG A 86 14.25 -1.55 -2.67
C ARG A 86 15.15 -2.24 -3.68
N LEU A 87 14.64 -2.57 -4.86
CA LEU A 87 15.44 -3.19 -5.93
C LEU A 87 16.57 -2.26 -6.37
N ASN A 88 16.30 -0.97 -6.54
CA ASN A 88 17.33 0.00 -6.92
C ASN A 88 18.43 0.09 -5.86
N ALA A 89 18.06 0.13 -4.58
CA ALA A 89 19.02 0.15 -3.48
C ALA A 89 19.82 -1.16 -3.36
N GLU A 90 19.16 -2.32 -3.46
CA GLU A 90 19.84 -3.65 -3.38
C GLU A 90 20.80 -3.88 -4.54
N LEU A 91 20.44 -3.43 -5.76
CA LEU A 91 21.27 -3.62 -6.96
C LEU A 91 22.34 -2.54 -7.11
N GLY A 92 22.17 -1.37 -6.47
CA GLY A 92 22.99 -0.19 -6.69
C GLY A 92 22.87 0.38 -8.12
N THR A 93 21.85 -0.05 -8.87
CA THR A 93 21.58 0.34 -10.26
C THR A 93 20.09 0.25 -10.57
N GLY A 94 19.68 0.65 -11.77
CA GLY A 94 18.30 0.56 -12.21
C GLY A 94 17.81 -0.89 -12.34
N ALA A 95 16.51 -1.10 -12.16
CA ALA A 95 15.86 -2.39 -12.25
C ALA A 95 15.55 -2.77 -13.70
N THR A 96 15.61 -4.05 -14.04
CA THR A 96 15.29 -4.49 -15.41
C THR A 96 13.78 -4.47 -15.68
N ALA A 97 13.38 -4.56 -16.95
CA ALA A 97 11.96 -4.72 -17.32
C ALA A 97 11.29 -5.90 -16.59
N LYS A 98 12.03 -7.00 -16.41
CA LYS A 98 11.56 -8.22 -15.77
C LYS A 98 11.32 -8.01 -14.27
N ASP A 99 12.19 -7.25 -13.62
CA ASP A 99 12.06 -6.94 -12.20
C ASP A 99 10.86 -6.04 -11.95
N ILE A 100 10.70 -5.00 -12.79
CA ILE A 100 9.52 -4.13 -12.77
C ILE A 100 8.24 -4.93 -12.99
N HIS A 101 8.24 -5.87 -13.95
CA HIS A 101 7.09 -6.73 -14.22
C HIS A 101 6.70 -7.57 -12.99
N ARG A 102 7.70 -8.17 -12.32
CA ARG A 102 7.49 -8.96 -11.10
C ARG A 102 6.94 -8.10 -9.95
N ALA A 103 7.54 -6.93 -9.73
CA ALA A 103 7.08 -5.97 -8.72
C ALA A 103 5.64 -5.53 -8.98
N ALA A 104 5.29 -5.29 -10.25
CA ALA A 104 3.93 -4.91 -10.64
C ALA A 104 2.92 -6.03 -10.34
N LEU A 105 3.21 -7.28 -10.72
CA LEU A 105 2.32 -8.41 -10.41
C LEU A 105 2.07 -8.53 -8.90
N ARG A 106 3.13 -8.43 -8.09
CA ARG A 106 3.04 -8.51 -6.62
C ARG A 106 2.23 -7.36 -6.03
N ALA A 107 2.35 -6.16 -6.60
CA ALA A 107 1.58 -4.98 -6.20
C ALA A 107 0.13 -4.99 -6.73
N GLY A 108 -0.36 -6.10 -7.29
CA GLY A 108 -1.75 -6.23 -7.71
C GLY A 108 -2.04 -5.67 -9.12
N TYR A 109 -1.02 -5.43 -9.95
CA TYR A 109 -1.23 -5.12 -11.37
C TYR A 109 -1.48 -6.42 -12.15
N PRO A 110 -2.73 -6.70 -12.59
CA PRO A 110 -3.10 -8.01 -13.14
C PRO A 110 -2.39 -8.34 -14.46
N ARG A 111 -1.93 -7.33 -15.20
CA ARG A 111 -1.19 -7.50 -16.47
C ARG A 111 0.31 -7.32 -16.32
N GLY A 112 0.82 -7.41 -15.08
CA GLY A 112 2.25 -7.35 -14.76
C GLY A 112 2.97 -6.11 -15.26
N GLY A 113 2.24 -5.01 -15.46
CA GLY A 113 2.88 -3.74 -15.81
C GLY A 113 2.43 -3.09 -17.11
N GLN A 114 1.53 -3.68 -17.91
CA GLN A 114 0.87 -2.91 -18.97
C GLN A 114 0.09 -1.70 -18.42
N ASP A 115 -0.46 -1.83 -17.22
CA ASP A 115 -1.08 -0.72 -16.47
C ASP A 115 -0.04 0.19 -15.77
N VAL A 116 1.21 -0.26 -15.68
CA VAL A 116 2.39 0.46 -15.16
C VAL A 116 3.12 1.24 -16.26
N VAL A 117 2.95 0.88 -17.54
CA VAL A 117 3.26 1.78 -18.68
C VAL A 117 2.55 3.12 -18.49
N GLY A 118 1.40 3.10 -17.80
CA GLY A 118 0.70 4.29 -17.33
C GLY A 118 1.42 5.12 -16.25
N TRP A 119 2.44 4.68 -15.53
CA TRP A 119 3.13 5.52 -14.53
C TRP A 119 4.18 6.45 -15.13
N VAL A 120 4.66 6.13 -16.33
CA VAL A 120 5.42 7.09 -17.16
C VAL A 120 4.47 8.12 -17.79
N ILE A 121 3.17 7.83 -17.88
CA ILE A 121 2.21 8.57 -18.75
C ILE A 121 1.00 9.18 -17.99
N ARG A 122 0.71 8.77 -16.74
CA ARG A 122 -0.46 9.21 -15.97
C ARG A 122 -0.39 10.73 -15.71
N PRO A 123 -1.46 11.49 -15.96
CA PRO A 123 -1.52 12.90 -15.62
C PRO A 123 -1.21 13.10 -14.13
N GLY A 124 -0.23 13.96 -13.81
CA GLY A 124 0.21 14.21 -12.44
C GLY A 124 1.12 13.12 -11.84
N ARG A 125 1.36 12.00 -12.54
CA ARG A 125 2.30 10.95 -12.10
C ARG A 125 3.53 10.72 -13.00
N ARG A 126 3.73 11.59 -14.00
CA ARG A 126 4.93 11.61 -14.83
C ARG A 126 6.18 11.83 -13.96
N GLY A 127 7.21 11.00 -14.14
CA GLY A 127 8.51 11.16 -13.49
C GLY A 127 8.78 10.31 -12.24
N ALA A 128 7.86 9.42 -11.83
CA ALA A 128 8.17 8.49 -10.74
C ALA A 128 9.19 7.43 -11.16
N ILE A 129 9.05 6.88 -12.37
CA ILE A 129 9.99 5.89 -12.91
C ILE A 129 10.67 6.49 -14.14
N GLU A 130 11.99 6.56 -14.09
CA GLU A 130 12.84 7.01 -15.19
C GLU A 130 13.46 5.82 -15.90
N VAL A 131 13.56 5.90 -17.22
CA VAL A 131 14.22 4.87 -18.04
C VAL A 131 15.53 5.41 -18.58
N ARG A 132 16.65 4.73 -18.28
CA ARG A 132 18.00 5.01 -18.79
C ARG A 132 18.68 3.68 -19.09
N ASP A 133 19.27 3.55 -20.28
CA ASP A 133 20.02 2.36 -20.69
C ASP A 133 19.27 1.04 -20.44
N ASP A 134 17.98 1.02 -20.81
CA ASP A 134 17.06 -0.11 -20.59
C ASP A 134 16.81 -0.49 -19.11
N LEU A 135 17.31 0.28 -18.17
CA LEU A 135 17.07 0.15 -16.73
C LEU A 135 16.04 1.16 -16.26
N ARG A 136 15.32 0.80 -15.19
CA ARG A 136 14.28 1.62 -14.55
C ARG A 136 14.74 2.09 -13.19
N TYR A 137 14.71 3.39 -12.98
CA TYR A 137 15.09 4.05 -11.74
C TYR A 137 13.87 4.69 -11.11
N LEU A 138 13.74 4.60 -9.80
CA LEU A 138 12.81 5.44 -9.05
C LEU A 138 13.39 6.85 -8.96
N GLY A 139 12.73 7.82 -9.60
CA GLY A 139 13.11 9.22 -9.54
C GLY A 139 12.69 9.89 -8.23
N ASP A 140 13.14 11.13 -8.03
CA ASP A 140 12.89 11.90 -6.81
C ASP A 140 11.40 12.05 -6.48
N GLU A 141 10.56 12.33 -7.49
CA GLU A 141 9.11 12.40 -7.32
C GLU A 141 8.51 11.04 -6.93
N GLY A 142 9.06 9.94 -7.44
CA GLY A 142 8.69 8.59 -7.04
C GLY A 142 8.97 8.34 -5.55
N HIS A 143 10.16 8.69 -5.07
CA HIS A 143 10.51 8.61 -3.64
C HIS A 143 9.65 9.53 -2.77
N LYS A 144 9.27 10.70 -3.27
CA LYS A 144 8.39 11.64 -2.56
C LYS A 144 6.98 11.07 -2.39
N TRP A 145 6.39 10.51 -3.45
CA TRP A 145 5.08 9.87 -3.34
C TRP A 145 5.11 8.62 -2.50
N LEU A 146 6.13 7.78 -2.64
CA LEU A 146 6.30 6.60 -1.78
C LEU A 146 6.27 7.00 -0.30
N ARG A 147 7.04 8.03 0.08
CA ARG A 147 7.07 8.53 1.47
C ARG A 147 5.74 9.11 1.91
N ALA A 148 5.09 9.91 1.06
CA ALA A 148 3.80 10.51 1.37
C ALA A 148 2.71 9.45 1.56
N GLU A 149 2.61 8.48 0.66
CA GLU A 149 1.58 7.44 0.73
C GLU A 149 1.86 6.43 1.86
N ALA A 150 3.12 6.06 2.09
CA ALA A 150 3.47 5.23 3.24
C ALA A 150 3.10 5.94 4.56
N ALA A 151 3.39 7.24 4.69
CA ALA A 151 2.99 8.02 5.85
C ALA A 151 1.47 8.12 6.01
N ASN A 152 0.73 8.37 4.91
CA ASN A 152 -0.73 8.40 4.91
C ASN A 152 -1.36 7.09 5.38
N MET A 153 -0.67 5.97 5.14
CA MET A 153 -1.11 4.63 5.51
C MET A 153 -0.55 4.15 6.85
N GLY A 154 0.30 4.94 7.52
CA GLY A 154 0.99 4.53 8.74
C GLY A 154 1.98 3.37 8.51
N ILE A 155 2.54 3.25 7.31
CA ILE A 155 3.47 2.20 6.91
C ILE A 155 4.92 2.69 7.01
N VAL A 156 5.80 1.84 7.54
CA VAL A 156 7.26 2.00 7.46
C VAL A 156 7.79 0.93 6.51
N ILE A 157 8.52 1.35 5.48
CA ILE A 157 9.12 0.41 4.52
C ILE A 157 10.37 -0.20 5.16
N LYS A 158 10.41 -1.54 5.22
CA LYS A 158 11.58 -2.28 5.69
C LYS A 158 12.67 -2.31 4.61
N GLY A 159 13.92 -2.28 5.06
CA GLY A 159 15.09 -2.35 4.17
C GLY A 159 15.47 -1.01 3.55
N ASP A 160 16.55 -1.03 2.76
CA ASP A 160 17.05 0.19 2.13
C ASP A 160 16.15 0.62 0.96
N ILE A 161 15.86 1.92 0.92
CA ILE A 161 15.11 2.62 -0.14
C ILE A 161 15.80 3.94 -0.50
N THR A 162 17.10 4.07 -0.19
CA THR A 162 17.87 5.27 -0.48
C THR A 162 17.89 5.51 -1.99
N PRO A 163 17.58 6.73 -2.45
CA PRO A 163 17.70 7.07 -3.87
C PRO A 163 19.11 6.81 -4.38
N ILE A 164 19.22 6.21 -5.56
CA ILE A 164 20.49 6.00 -6.24
C ILE A 164 20.69 7.06 -7.34
N PRO A 165 21.93 7.40 -7.70
CA PRO A 165 22.18 8.28 -8.83
C PRO A 165 21.60 7.70 -10.13
N ILE A 166 20.83 8.51 -10.86
CA ILE A 166 20.31 8.16 -12.18
C ILE A 166 21.32 8.66 -13.22
N PRO A 167 21.77 7.82 -14.18
CA PRO A 167 22.66 8.25 -15.24
C PRO A 167 22.07 9.44 -16.02
N LEU A 168 22.94 10.41 -16.31
CA LEU A 168 22.58 11.52 -17.20
C LEU A 168 22.32 10.96 -18.60
N ALA A 169 21.39 11.58 -19.34
CA ALA A 169 21.20 11.21 -20.73
C ALA A 169 22.48 11.54 -21.51
N ASP A 170 23.03 10.55 -22.23
CA ASP A 170 24.07 10.80 -23.21
C ASP A 170 23.51 11.81 -24.23
N SER A 171 24.17 12.96 -24.33
CA SER A 171 23.76 14.10 -25.17
C SER A 171 24.13 13.87 -26.63
#